data_AF-A0A2A5VVE6-F1
#
_entry.id   AF-A0A2A5VVE6-F1
#
_cell.length_a   1.000
_cell.length_b   1.000
_cell.length_c   1.000
_cell.angle_alpha   90.00
_cell.angle_beta   90.00
_cell.angle_gamma   90.00
#
_symmetry.space_group_name_H-M   'P 1'
#
loop_
_entity.id
_entity.type
_entity.pdbx_description
1 polymer ?
#
loop_
_entity_poly.entity_id
_entity_poly.type
_entity_poly.pdbx_seq_one_letter_code
_entity_poly.pdbx_strand_id
1 'polypeptide(L)'
;MSQLKLASIIIAGIVVMAGLGGAIFFLGVRGLIDAAEEEFQNELSEGPPPSLPQATWVVDDIETLADFGYRKIDTVAHANAGDFIQFRLEDLDYEVEIQNFTTELCEDCRNYVATMEGENPDSWIVVGGHYDAICYSQQVIIGIEYPGCTSEGAYDDATGVASVLELAR
;
A
#
# COMPACT_ATOMS: atom_id res chain seq x y z
N MET A 1 -22.72 -58.39 31.24
CA MET A 1 -22.98 -57.14 30.48
C MET A 1 -22.87 -57.48 29.00
N SER A 2 -23.81 -57.08 28.12
CA SER A 2 -23.71 -57.49 26.69
C SER A 2 -22.56 -56.73 26.00
N GLN A 3 -21.93 -57.38 25.02
CA GLN A 3 -20.85 -56.82 24.19
C GLN A 3 -21.23 -55.43 23.63
N LEU A 4 -22.49 -55.24 23.25
CA LEU A 4 -23.02 -53.95 22.77
C LEU A 4 -22.96 -52.85 23.84
N LYS A 5 -23.33 -53.15 25.09
CA LYS A 5 -23.31 -52.17 26.19
C LYS A 5 -21.89 -51.74 26.55
N LEU A 6 -20.93 -52.68 26.50
CA LEU A 6 -19.52 -52.38 26.75
C LEU A 6 -18.94 -51.49 25.63
N ALA A 7 -19.24 -51.80 24.37
CA ALA A 7 -18.82 -50.99 23.23
C ALA A 7 -19.40 -49.56 23.29
N SER A 8 -20.68 -49.40 23.63
CA SER A 8 -21.32 -48.09 23.77
C SER A 8 -20.68 -47.22 24.87
N ILE A 9 -20.29 -47.82 26.01
CA ILE A 9 -19.61 -47.08 27.10
C ILE A 9 -18.22 -46.61 26.66
N ILE A 10 -17.46 -47.47 25.96
CA ILE A 10 -16.12 -47.12 25.46
C ILE A 10 -16.20 -45.99 24.43
N ILE A 11 -17.12 -46.09 23.46
CA ILE A 11 -17.30 -45.05 22.43
C ILE A 11 -17.75 -43.73 23.07
N ALA A 12 -18.69 -43.76 24.02
CA ALA A 12 -19.10 -42.56 24.74
C ALA A 12 -17.92 -41.92 25.50
N GLY A 13 -17.07 -42.72 26.15
CA GLY A 13 -15.85 -42.24 26.81
C GLY A 13 -14.88 -41.56 25.85
N ILE A 14 -14.64 -42.14 24.68
CA ILE A 14 -13.74 -41.57 23.66
C ILE A 14 -14.29 -40.24 23.13
N VAL A 15 -15.59 -40.16 22.84
CA VAL A 15 -16.23 -38.92 22.35
C VAL A 15 -16.15 -37.81 23.38
N VAL A 16 -16.40 -38.11 24.66
CA VAL A 16 -16.28 -37.13 25.74
C VAL A 16 -14.84 -36.66 25.92
N MET A 17 -13.86 -37.56 25.90
CA MET A 17 -12.44 -37.20 26.01
C MET A 17 -11.95 -36.39 24.81
N ALA A 18 -12.39 -36.71 23.60
CA ALA A 18 -12.07 -35.94 22.40
C ALA A 18 -12.70 -34.53 22.44
N GLY A 19 -13.94 -34.42 22.91
CA GLY A 19 -14.61 -33.13 23.12
C GLY A 19 -13.91 -32.26 24.15
N LEU A 20 -13.47 -32.85 25.27
CA LEU A 20 -12.70 -32.14 26.30
C LEU A 20 -11.33 -31.69 25.75
N GLY A 21 -10.62 -32.56 25.02
CA GLY A 21 -9.34 -32.24 24.40
C GLY A 21 -9.46 -31.13 23.37
N GLY A 22 -10.50 -31.15 22.53
CA GLY A 22 -10.78 -30.08 21.55
C GLY A 22 -11.10 -28.74 22.22
N ALA A 23 -11.86 -28.76 23.32
CA ALA A 23 -12.16 -27.54 24.08
C ALA A 23 -10.90 -26.95 24.73
N ILE A 24 -10.03 -27.78 25.31
CA ILE A 24 -8.75 -27.34 25.90
C ILE A 24 -7.84 -26.75 24.82
N PHE A 25 -7.74 -27.41 23.67
CA PHE A 25 -6.95 -26.92 22.54
C PHE A 25 -7.48 -25.57 22.02
N PHE A 26 -8.79 -25.45 21.81
CA PHE A 26 -9.42 -24.22 21.36
C PHE A 26 -9.21 -23.05 22.34
N LEU A 27 -9.39 -23.29 23.64
CA LEU A 27 -9.14 -22.28 24.68
C LEU A 27 -7.66 -21.89 24.75
N GLY A 28 -6.75 -22.85 24.61
CA GLY A 28 -5.31 -22.58 24.57
C GLY A 28 -4.90 -21.74 23.36
N VAL A 29 -5.39 -22.07 22.17
CA VAL A 29 -5.15 -21.28 20.95
C VAL A 29 -5.74 -19.88 21.07
N ARG A 30 -6.96 -19.76 21.59
CA ARG A 30 -7.61 -18.46 21.77
C ARG A 30 -6.85 -17.58 22.76
N GLY A 31 -6.40 -18.13 23.89
CA GLY A 31 -5.59 -17.37 24.85
C GLY A 31 -4.24 -16.90 24.27
N LEU A 32 -3.68 -17.64 23.32
CA LEU A 32 -2.46 -17.23 22.59
C LEU A 32 -2.73 -16.08 21.63
N ILE A 33 -3.86 -16.11 20.92
CA ILE A 33 -4.27 -15.03 20.01
C ILE A 33 -4.57 -13.77 20.82
N ASP A 34 -5.36 -13.89 21.90
CA ASP A 34 -5.72 -12.76 22.75
C ASP A 34 -4.46 -12.10 23.36
N ALA A 35 -3.46 -12.89 23.76
CA ALA A 35 -2.19 -12.37 24.27
C ALA A 35 -1.36 -11.65 23.20
N ALA A 36 -1.32 -12.16 21.97
CA ALA A 36 -0.62 -11.52 20.86
C ALA A 36 -1.30 -10.20 20.44
N GLU A 37 -2.63 -10.15 20.43
CA GLU A 37 -3.38 -8.91 20.19
C GLU A 37 -3.12 -7.87 21.29
N GLU A 38 -3.08 -8.30 22.55
CA GLU A 38 -2.81 -7.42 23.69
C GLU A 38 -1.37 -6.87 23.66
N GLU A 39 -0.39 -7.69 23.29
CA GLU A 39 1.01 -7.27 23.09
C GLU A 39 1.12 -6.21 21.99
N PHE A 40 0.51 -6.45 20.83
CA PHE A 40 0.49 -5.49 19.72
C PHE A 40 -0.22 -4.17 20.09
N GLN A 41 -1.33 -4.23 20.82
CA GLN A 41 -2.03 -3.03 21.30
C GLN A 41 -1.20 -2.24 22.32
N ASN A 42 -0.46 -2.93 23.19
CA ASN A 42 0.42 -2.28 24.15
C ASN A 42 1.59 -1.59 23.45
N GLU A 43 2.20 -2.20 22.43
CA GLU A 43 3.24 -1.55 21.62
C GLU A 43 2.73 -0.29 20.91
N LEU A 44 1.53 -0.35 20.32
CA LEU A 44 0.88 0.82 19.73
C LEU A 44 0.52 1.91 20.77
N SER A 45 0.32 1.53 22.04
CA SER A 45 -0.07 2.45 23.11
C SER A 45 1.13 3.04 23.87
N GLU A 46 2.27 2.35 23.93
CA GLU A 46 3.45 2.78 24.68
C GLU A 46 4.44 3.59 23.83
N GLY A 47 4.33 3.53 22.50
CA GLY A 47 5.07 4.42 21.58
C GLY A 47 4.55 5.86 21.59
N PRO A 48 5.39 6.86 21.25
CA PRO A 48 4.86 8.16 20.86
C PRO A 48 3.88 7.97 19.70
N PRO A 49 2.78 8.75 19.63
CA PRO A 49 1.88 8.65 18.49
C PRO A 49 2.67 8.85 17.20
N PRO A 50 2.37 8.11 16.11
CA PRO A 50 3.02 8.35 14.84
C PRO A 50 2.86 9.83 14.48
N SER A 51 3.93 10.44 13.97
CA SER A 51 3.86 11.81 13.47
C SER A 51 2.77 11.86 12.41
N LEU A 52 1.80 12.75 12.60
CA LEU A 52 0.78 12.97 11.58
C LEU A 52 1.45 13.56 10.33
N PRO A 53 0.95 13.22 9.12
CA PRO A 53 1.43 13.81 7.88
C PRO A 53 1.45 15.34 7.95
N GLN A 54 2.54 15.94 7.48
CA GLN A 54 2.70 17.38 7.41
C GLN A 54 2.21 17.91 6.06
N ALA A 55 1.03 18.51 6.08
CA ALA A 55 0.41 19.07 4.88
C ALA A 55 1.30 20.09 4.15
N THR A 56 2.21 20.78 4.86
CA THR A 56 3.16 21.70 4.23
C THR A 56 4.12 21.00 3.28
N TRP A 57 4.65 19.83 3.67
CA TRP A 57 5.58 19.09 2.81
C TRP A 57 4.86 18.52 1.58
N VAL A 58 3.60 18.11 1.74
CA VAL A 58 2.74 17.71 0.61
C VAL A 58 2.55 18.87 -0.36
N VAL A 59 2.23 20.06 0.14
CA VAL A 59 2.04 21.25 -0.72
C VAL A 59 3.34 21.63 -1.44
N ASP A 60 4.48 21.61 -0.75
CA ASP A 60 5.79 21.92 -1.36
C ASP A 60 6.14 20.93 -2.49
N ASP A 61 5.86 19.64 -2.29
CA ASP A 61 6.10 18.60 -3.30
C ASP A 61 5.10 18.73 -4.48
N ILE A 62 3.84 19.15 -4.24
CA ILE A 62 2.87 19.49 -5.30
C ILE A 62 3.36 20.67 -6.14
N GLU A 63 3.79 21.76 -5.49
CA GLU A 63 4.30 22.95 -6.17
C GLU A 63 5.52 22.61 -7.02
N THR A 64 6.46 21.82 -6.49
CA THR A 64 7.64 21.36 -7.24
C THR A 64 7.26 20.54 -8.47
N LEU A 65 6.32 19.60 -8.32
CA LEU A 65 5.84 18.80 -9.45
C LEU A 65 5.16 19.68 -10.51
N ALA A 66 4.30 20.62 -10.08
CA ALA A 66 3.60 21.56 -10.96
C ALA A 66 4.58 22.48 -11.71
N ASP A 67 5.67 22.91 -11.06
CA ASP A 67 6.70 23.77 -11.63
C ASP A 67 7.49 23.12 -12.78
N PHE A 68 7.55 21.78 -12.85
CA PHE A 68 8.08 21.09 -14.03
C PHE A 68 7.23 21.30 -15.29
N GLY A 69 5.99 21.79 -15.13
CA GLY A 69 5.04 22.05 -16.21
C GLY A 69 4.23 20.82 -16.60
N TYR A 70 3.79 20.75 -17.87
CA TYR A 70 2.95 19.66 -18.35
C TYR A 70 3.75 18.37 -18.49
N ARG A 71 3.65 17.50 -17.47
CA ARG A 71 4.29 16.17 -17.35
C ARG A 71 3.63 15.13 -18.27
N LYS A 72 3.41 15.50 -19.53
CA LYS A 72 2.98 14.57 -20.56
C LYS A 72 4.07 13.52 -20.77
N ILE A 73 3.69 12.24 -20.85
CA ILE A 73 4.61 11.13 -21.13
C ILE A 73 5.44 11.44 -22.40
N ASP A 74 6.67 10.96 -22.44
CA ASP A 74 7.68 11.21 -23.49
C ASP A 74 8.19 12.67 -23.57
N THR A 75 7.95 13.49 -22.55
CA THR A 75 8.52 14.84 -22.45
C THR A 75 9.60 14.97 -21.37
N VAL A 76 10.42 16.02 -21.49
CA VAL A 76 11.43 16.37 -20.47
C VAL A 76 10.77 16.69 -19.12
N ALA A 77 9.60 17.31 -19.11
CA ALA A 77 8.87 17.60 -17.87
C ALA A 77 8.49 16.32 -17.12
N HIS A 78 7.99 15.31 -17.84
CA HIS A 78 7.70 13.99 -17.27
C HIS A 78 8.96 13.30 -16.75
N ALA A 79 10.07 13.38 -17.49
CA ALA A 79 11.35 12.83 -17.05
C ALA A 79 11.84 13.47 -15.75
N ASN A 80 11.84 14.79 -15.67
CA ASN A 80 12.29 15.54 -14.49
C ASN A 80 11.42 15.24 -13.26
N ALA A 81 10.11 15.08 -13.46
CA ALA A 81 9.20 14.71 -12.37
C ALA A 81 9.48 13.29 -11.85
N GLY A 82 9.77 12.35 -12.74
CA GLY A 82 10.20 11.01 -12.36
C GLY A 82 11.50 11.01 -11.56
N ASP A 83 12.51 11.76 -12.03
CA ASP A 83 13.79 11.91 -11.33
C ASP A 83 13.59 12.54 -9.94
N PHE A 84 12.69 13.52 -9.82
CA PHE A 84 12.32 14.11 -8.53
C PHE A 84 11.71 13.08 -7.57
N ILE A 85 10.78 12.24 -8.04
CA ILE A 85 10.16 11.19 -7.23
C ILE A 85 11.22 10.19 -6.74
N GLN A 86 12.11 9.75 -7.64
CA GLN A 86 13.22 8.88 -7.30
C GLN A 86 14.09 9.50 -6.21
N PHE A 87 14.60 10.72 -6.43
CA PHE A 87 15.50 11.36 -5.47
C PHE A 87 14.83 11.61 -4.12
N ARG A 88 13.53 11.95 -4.10
CA ARG A 88 12.78 12.11 -2.85
C ARG A 88 12.67 10.81 -2.06
N LEU A 89 12.46 9.67 -2.71
CA LEU A 89 12.40 8.37 -2.04
C LEU A 89 13.80 7.91 -1.59
N GLU A 90 14.82 8.14 -2.42
CA GLU A 90 16.21 7.83 -2.08
C GLU A 90 16.73 8.68 -0.91
N ASP A 91 16.34 9.95 -0.81
CA ASP A 91 16.63 10.84 0.33
C ASP A 91 16.02 10.33 1.64
N LEU A 92 15.02 9.44 1.56
CA LEU A 92 14.35 8.77 2.68
C LEU A 92 14.87 7.34 2.89
N ASP A 93 16.04 7.02 2.32
CA ASP A 93 16.72 5.72 2.41
C ASP A 93 15.95 4.54 1.77
N TYR A 94 15.00 4.79 0.87
CA TYR A 94 14.37 3.73 0.07
C TYR A 94 15.24 3.33 -1.11
N GLU A 95 15.26 2.02 -1.42
CA GLU A 95 15.73 1.54 -2.71
C GLU A 95 14.60 1.68 -3.74
N VAL A 96 14.86 2.40 -4.83
CA VAL A 96 13.89 2.67 -5.89
C VAL A 96 14.19 1.82 -7.12
N GLU A 97 13.26 0.95 -7.50
CA GLU A 97 13.26 0.26 -8.79
C GLU A 97 12.58 1.12 -9.85
N ILE A 98 13.28 1.41 -10.95
CA ILE A 98 12.71 2.06 -12.13
C ILE A 98 12.26 0.99 -13.12
N GLN A 99 10.95 0.76 -13.20
CA GLN A 99 10.36 -0.16 -14.16
C GLN A 99 10.07 0.57 -15.47
N ASN A 100 10.92 0.35 -16.48
CA ASN A 100 10.78 0.92 -17.81
C ASN A 100 9.95 0.00 -18.71
N PHE A 101 9.01 0.56 -19.45
CA PHE A 101 8.18 -0.18 -20.41
C PHE A 101 7.71 0.72 -21.57
N THR A 102 7.16 0.11 -22.60
CA THR A 102 6.56 0.80 -23.74
C THR A 102 5.12 0.35 -23.92
N THR A 103 4.30 1.22 -24.52
CA THR A 103 2.91 0.90 -24.89
C THR A 103 2.62 1.46 -26.27
N GLU A 104 1.39 1.27 -26.77
CA GLU A 104 0.95 1.96 -28.00
C GLU A 104 0.86 3.49 -27.85
N LEU A 105 0.93 4.01 -26.61
CA LEU A 105 0.76 5.42 -26.26
C LEU A 105 2.05 6.11 -25.80
N CYS A 106 3.12 5.37 -25.50
CA CYS A 106 4.37 5.91 -24.97
C CYS A 106 5.58 5.05 -25.32
N GLU A 107 6.71 5.70 -25.56
CA GLU A 107 8.01 5.06 -25.79
C GLU A 107 8.94 5.11 -24.57
N ASP A 108 8.69 6.02 -23.61
CA ASP A 108 9.44 6.18 -22.36
C ASP A 108 8.50 6.18 -21.14
N CYS A 109 7.71 5.10 -21.00
CA CYS A 109 6.90 4.89 -19.81
C CYS A 109 7.74 4.34 -18.65
N ARG A 110 7.59 4.96 -17.47
CA ARG A 110 8.37 4.63 -16.28
C ARG A 110 7.49 4.57 -15.04
N ASN A 111 7.60 3.50 -14.27
CA ASN A 111 7.11 3.45 -12.89
C ASN A 111 8.31 3.53 -11.93
N TYR A 112 8.12 4.18 -10.79
CA TYR A 112 9.09 4.24 -9.69
C TYR A 112 8.51 3.47 -8.52
N VAL A 113 9.16 2.37 -8.14
CA VAL A 113 8.67 1.46 -7.11
C VAL A 113 9.66 1.43 -5.97
N ALA A 114 9.23 1.88 -4.80
CA ALA A 114 9.98 1.78 -3.55
C ALA A 114 9.34 0.70 -2.67
N THR A 115 10.18 -0.10 -2.01
CA THR A 115 9.73 -1.20 -1.14
C THR A 115 10.31 -1.03 0.26
N MET A 116 9.49 -1.30 1.27
CA MET A 116 9.91 -1.40 2.67
C MET A 116 9.38 -2.73 3.22
N GLU A 117 10.27 -3.51 3.83
CA GLU A 117 9.91 -4.77 4.46
C GLU A 117 9.17 -4.51 5.77
N GLY A 118 7.94 -5.03 5.87
CA GLY A 118 7.17 -5.04 7.10
C GLY A 118 7.44 -6.27 7.96
N GLU A 119 6.77 -6.37 9.11
CA GLU A 119 6.95 -7.50 10.03
C GLU A 119 6.26 -8.78 9.57
N ASN A 120 5.16 -8.65 8.81
CA ASN A 120 4.40 -9.78 8.28
C ASN A 120 4.77 -10.04 6.81
N PRO A 121 5.57 -11.08 6.51
CA PRO A 121 6.05 -11.37 5.15
C PRO A 121 4.95 -11.87 4.21
N ASP A 122 3.78 -12.26 4.73
CA ASP A 122 2.66 -12.77 3.94
C ASP A 122 1.61 -11.67 3.64
N SER A 123 1.91 -10.40 3.94
CA SER A 123 1.02 -9.27 3.73
C SER A 123 1.69 -8.14 2.95
N TRP A 124 0.91 -7.45 2.12
CA TRP A 124 1.38 -6.34 1.29
C TRP A 124 0.43 -5.16 1.44
N ILE A 125 1.01 -3.97 1.63
CA ILE A 125 0.30 -2.70 1.51
C ILE A 125 0.88 -2.00 0.29
N VAL A 126 0.01 -1.70 -0.69
CA VAL A 126 0.40 -1.00 -1.91
C VAL A 126 -0.29 0.35 -1.89
N VAL A 127 0.51 1.41 -1.91
CA VAL A 127 0.05 2.80 -2.01
C VAL A 127 0.71 3.41 -3.23
N GLY A 128 -0.04 4.19 -4.01
CA GLY A 128 0.49 4.79 -5.23
C GLY A 128 -0.31 5.99 -5.70
N GLY A 129 0.33 6.78 -6.54
CA GLY A 129 -0.27 7.88 -7.31
C GLY A 129 0.34 7.89 -8.71
N HIS A 130 -0.41 8.39 -9.68
CA HIS A 130 0.15 8.63 -11.02
C HIS A 130 0.76 10.03 -11.07
N TYR A 131 1.86 10.20 -11.81
CA TYR A 131 2.62 11.46 -11.87
C TYR A 131 2.59 12.11 -13.25
N ASP A 132 2.15 11.36 -14.26
CA ASP A 132 1.90 11.87 -15.60
C ASP A 132 0.64 12.74 -15.61
N ALA A 133 0.72 13.82 -16.37
CA ALA A 133 -0.39 14.73 -16.58
C ALA A 133 -0.99 14.49 -17.96
N ILE A 134 -2.31 14.32 -18.04
CA ILE A 134 -3.02 14.18 -19.33
C ILE A 134 -4.25 15.10 -19.38
N CYS A 135 -4.35 15.90 -20.44
CA CYS A 135 -5.52 16.71 -20.72
C CYS A 135 -6.63 15.92 -21.46
N TYR A 136 -7.43 15.09 -20.77
CA TYR A 136 -8.56 14.42 -21.41
C TYR A 136 -9.78 15.34 -21.64
N SER A 137 -10.48 15.13 -22.75
CA SER A 137 -11.82 15.68 -22.98
C SER A 137 -12.83 15.05 -22.02
N GLN A 138 -13.14 15.73 -20.91
CA GLN A 138 -14.13 15.25 -19.93
C GLN A 138 -15.58 15.29 -20.46
N GLN A 139 -15.84 15.93 -21.60
CA GLN A 139 -17.20 16.34 -21.99
C GLN A 139 -17.67 15.88 -23.37
N VAL A 140 -16.78 15.39 -24.26
CA VAL A 140 -17.19 15.03 -25.63
C VAL A 140 -16.87 13.57 -25.97
N ILE A 141 -15.64 13.12 -25.73
CA ILE A 141 -15.23 11.72 -25.94
C ILE A 141 -14.18 11.38 -24.88
N ILE A 142 -14.49 10.43 -24.01
CA ILE A 142 -13.57 9.92 -22.98
C ILE A 142 -12.34 9.33 -23.68
N GLY A 143 -11.14 9.68 -23.20
CA GLY A 143 -9.88 9.13 -23.70
C GLY A 143 -9.24 9.89 -24.88
N ILE A 144 -9.83 11.01 -25.32
CA ILE A 144 -9.20 11.87 -26.34
C ILE A 144 -8.55 13.07 -25.67
N GLU A 145 -7.25 13.26 -25.92
CA GLU A 145 -6.50 14.44 -25.48
C GLU A 145 -6.95 15.69 -26.25
N TYR A 146 -7.09 16.83 -25.56
CA TYR A 146 -7.45 18.08 -26.21
C TYR A 146 -6.25 18.67 -26.98
N PRO A 147 -6.37 18.93 -28.29
CA PRO A 147 -5.27 19.51 -29.06
C PRO A 147 -4.85 20.88 -28.50
N GLY A 148 -3.57 21.00 -28.14
CA GLY A 148 -2.99 22.25 -27.62
C GLY A 148 -3.27 22.53 -26.14
N CYS A 149 -3.83 21.58 -25.39
CA CYS A 149 -3.98 21.72 -23.94
C CYS A 149 -2.64 21.53 -23.22
N THR A 150 -2.50 22.25 -22.10
CA THR A 150 -1.45 22.09 -21.12
C THR A 150 -2.11 21.95 -19.76
N SER A 151 -1.65 20.99 -18.96
CA SER A 151 -2.06 20.84 -17.56
C SER A 151 -0.82 20.95 -16.69
N GLU A 152 -0.87 21.75 -15.63
CA GLU A 152 0.17 21.70 -14.58
C GLU A 152 0.05 20.44 -13.73
N GLY A 153 -1.13 19.80 -13.75
CA GLY A 153 -1.37 18.61 -12.95
C GLY A 153 -1.05 18.87 -11.47
N ALA A 154 -1.67 19.89 -10.89
CA ALA A 154 -1.52 20.08 -9.45
C ALA A 154 -2.42 19.10 -8.70
N TYR A 155 -3.65 18.86 -9.19
CA TYR A 155 -4.67 18.08 -8.51
C TYR A 155 -4.77 16.63 -9.00
N ASP A 156 -4.85 16.41 -10.31
CA ASP A 156 -5.16 15.12 -10.94
C ASP A 156 -3.88 14.39 -11.37
N ASP A 157 -3.02 14.11 -10.36
CA ASP A 157 -1.66 13.52 -10.43
C ASP A 157 -0.81 13.92 -9.19
N ALA A 158 -0.35 15.17 -9.11
CA ALA A 158 0.67 15.57 -8.12
C ALA A 158 0.20 15.42 -6.66
N THR A 159 -1.09 15.64 -6.36
CA THR A 159 -1.63 15.41 -5.00
C THR A 159 -1.41 13.98 -4.53
N GLY A 160 -1.63 12.99 -5.40
CA GLY A 160 -1.48 11.58 -5.07
C GLY A 160 -0.02 11.23 -4.80
N VAL A 161 0.86 11.67 -5.69
CA VAL A 161 2.31 11.43 -5.58
C VAL A 161 2.89 12.11 -4.35
N ALA A 162 2.60 13.39 -4.12
CA ALA A 162 3.11 14.12 -2.95
C ALA A 162 2.58 13.53 -1.63
N SER A 163 1.35 13.02 -1.62
CA SER A 163 0.81 12.33 -0.44
C SER A 163 1.52 11.00 -0.18
N VAL A 164 1.93 10.27 -1.23
CA VAL A 164 2.73 9.04 -1.10
C VAL A 164 4.13 9.36 -0.57
N LEU A 165 4.77 10.41 -1.10
CA LEU A 165 6.08 10.87 -0.61
C LEU A 165 6.03 11.27 0.87
N GLU A 166 4.93 11.88 1.31
CA GLU A 166 4.73 12.19 2.72
C GLU A 166 4.48 10.95 3.58
N LEU A 167 3.74 9.97 3.06
CA LEU A 167 3.54 8.70 3.77
C LEU A 167 4.84 7.91 3.92
N ALA A 168 5.80 8.10 3.01
CA ALA A 168 7.11 7.47 3.05
C ALA A 168 8.09 8.14 4.04
N ARG A 169 7.79 9.34 4.57
CA ARG A 169 8.63 10.02 5.57
C ARG A 169 8.43 9.46 6.97
#